data_AF-A0A7W0M893-F1
#
_entry.id   AF-A0A7W0M893-F1
#
_cell.length_a   1.000
_cell.length_b   1.000
_cell.length_c   1.000
_cell.angle_alpha   90.00
_cell.angle_beta   90.00
_cell.angle_gamma   90.00
#
_symmetry.space_group_name_H-M   'P 1'
#
loop_
_entity.id
_entity.type
_entity.pdbx_description
1 polymer ?
#
loop_
_entity_poly.entity_id
_entity_poly.type
_entity_poly.pdbx_seq_one_letter_code
_entity_poly.pdbx_strand_id
1 'polypeptide(L)'
;MVSLVSLVPLPAFADVASGLPQPVLAVGVPLLFAVAYLLVVLEEVTHMRKSKPVILAAGLIWTLIAIFPPTNVPVHGEAAEAVAASDDATAGDDATASAGTAEATGTEGREGGAFGPSQGASGTDELMAAREQIGEAVRHYLMEYAELFLFLLVAMTYVNAMDERRVFDVLRDRLVSSGMGYRSLFWATGWIAFFLSPILDNMTTALVTCAALAAVGRESPKFVAIGCVNLVVASNAGGAFSPFGDITTLMVWQDGKLPFFDFFALFVPSLVNFIIPAICMHFAVPKGRPPALEGRARFRRGAIGVMFLFGCTITTVVCMHNFLHLPPVLGMMTGLAYLKLYSYYLTVTSRRYGYVANHGHANGHGNGNGNGEDDDPSITDRDAEDIAPFDSFSLVARAEWDTLLFFFGVTLCVGGLGYIGYLQLAATTFYEGWGETPANIAIGVLSAIVDNIPVMMAVLEMDPAMSEGQWLLVTLTAGVGGSMLSIGSAAGVALMGQSRGLYTFGKHLVWTPAIALGYAASIAVHFWWNSELFLVHAGK
;
A
#
# COMPACT_ATOMS: atom_id res chain seq x y z
N MET A 1 4.06 -6.44 21.60
CA MET A 1 3.54 -5.06 21.80
C MET A 1 3.66 -4.56 23.24
N VAL A 2 3.49 -5.38 24.30
CA VAL A 2 3.72 -4.95 25.70
C VAL A 2 5.18 -4.53 25.99
N SER A 3 6.15 -5.00 25.20
CA SER A 3 7.58 -4.70 25.40
C SER A 3 8.06 -3.34 24.86
N LEU A 4 7.26 -2.64 24.06
CA LEU A 4 7.58 -1.28 23.60
C LEU A 4 7.28 -0.23 24.68
N VAL A 5 6.34 -0.53 25.58
CA VAL A 5 5.98 0.32 26.73
C VAL A 5 7.06 0.27 27.83
N SER A 6 7.88 -0.79 27.87
CA SER A 6 8.87 -1.00 28.95
C SER A 6 10.24 -0.36 28.73
N LEU A 7 10.47 0.38 27.63
CA LEU A 7 11.79 0.91 27.25
C LEU A 7 11.89 2.45 27.17
N VAL A 8 10.90 3.18 27.69
CA VAL A 8 10.83 4.66 27.62
C VAL A 8 10.79 5.28 29.04
N PRO A 9 11.38 6.46 29.29
CA PRO A 9 11.43 7.06 30.62
C PRO A 9 10.03 7.31 31.21
N LEU A 10 9.78 6.70 32.37
CA LEU A 10 8.52 6.76 33.14
C LEU A 10 7.96 8.17 33.47
N PRO A 11 8.74 9.27 33.59
CA PRO A 11 8.18 10.57 33.97
C PRO A 11 7.37 11.25 32.86
N ALA A 12 7.79 11.15 31.59
CA ALA A 12 7.11 11.81 30.47
C ALA A 12 5.77 11.15 30.13
N PHE A 13 5.65 9.84 30.39
CA PHE A 13 4.38 9.12 30.24
C PHE A 13 3.34 9.52 31.29
N ALA A 14 3.73 10.03 32.45
CA ALA A 14 2.79 10.35 33.53
C ALA A 14 1.94 11.61 33.23
N ASP A 15 2.54 12.66 32.68
CA ASP A 15 1.84 13.90 32.28
C ASP A 15 1.01 13.74 31.01
N VAL A 16 1.43 12.89 30.07
CA VAL A 16 0.66 12.62 28.84
C VAL A 16 -0.43 11.56 29.08
N ALA A 17 -0.21 10.58 29.96
CA ALA A 17 -1.25 9.62 30.34
C ALA A 17 -2.39 10.25 31.14
N SER A 18 -2.18 11.40 31.80
CA SER A 18 -3.27 12.20 32.37
C SER A 18 -4.18 12.87 31.32
N GLY A 19 -3.76 12.92 30.06
CA GLY A 19 -4.57 13.39 28.92
C GLY A 19 -5.35 12.28 28.20
N LEU A 20 -5.12 11.01 28.52
CA LEU A 20 -5.86 9.90 27.91
C LEU A 20 -7.32 9.89 28.41
N PRO A 21 -8.29 9.54 27.54
CA PRO A 21 -9.69 9.49 27.92
C PRO A 21 -9.96 8.45 29.01
N GLN A 22 -11.20 8.40 29.49
CA GLN A 22 -11.66 7.51 30.56
C GLN A 22 -11.05 6.09 30.44
N PRO A 23 -10.73 5.41 31.57
CA PRO A 23 -9.97 4.14 31.57
C PRO A 23 -10.51 3.06 30.60
N VAL A 24 -11.82 3.08 30.36
CA VAL A 24 -12.51 2.21 29.41
C VAL A 24 -11.99 2.40 27.98
N LEU A 25 -11.82 3.64 27.52
CA LEU A 25 -11.25 3.92 26.20
C LEU A 25 -9.74 3.67 26.17
N ALA A 26 -9.03 4.13 27.20
CA ALA A 26 -7.58 3.98 27.29
C ALA A 26 -7.13 2.51 27.19
N VAL A 27 -7.82 1.59 27.87
CA VAL A 27 -7.47 0.16 27.78
C VAL A 27 -8.22 -0.56 26.67
N GLY A 28 -9.52 -0.25 26.50
CA GLY A 28 -10.41 -1.00 25.62
C GLY A 28 -10.05 -0.89 24.15
N VAL A 29 -9.77 0.32 23.65
CA VAL A 29 -9.49 0.54 22.21
C VAL A 29 -8.17 -0.12 21.79
N PRO A 30 -7.02 0.11 22.47
CA PRO A 30 -5.77 -0.58 22.10
C PRO A 30 -5.86 -2.10 22.26
N LEU A 31 -6.61 -2.60 23.26
CA LEU A 31 -6.80 -4.04 23.43
C LEU A 31 -7.58 -4.65 22.27
N LEU A 32 -8.70 -4.02 21.85
CA LEU A 32 -9.48 -4.46 20.70
C LEU A 32 -8.62 -4.48 19.42
N PHE A 33 -7.85 -3.42 19.20
CA PHE A 33 -6.93 -3.34 18.06
C PHE A 33 -5.86 -4.46 18.11
N ALA A 34 -5.19 -4.64 19.26
CA ALA A 34 -4.14 -5.65 19.42
C ALA A 34 -4.67 -7.08 19.26
N VAL A 35 -5.87 -7.37 19.77
CA VAL A 35 -6.51 -8.69 19.60
C VAL A 35 -6.88 -8.92 18.13
N ALA A 36 -7.47 -7.93 17.47
CA ALA A 36 -7.81 -8.04 16.05
C ALA A 36 -6.57 -8.27 15.19
N TYR A 37 -5.50 -7.52 15.44
CA TYR A 37 -4.24 -7.66 14.74
C TYR A 37 -3.56 -9.01 15.01
N LEU A 38 -3.61 -9.51 16.25
CA LEU A 38 -3.12 -10.85 16.57
C LEU A 38 -3.88 -11.93 15.77
N LEU A 39 -5.20 -11.79 15.64
CA LEU A 39 -6.01 -12.73 14.85
C LEU A 39 -5.65 -12.69 13.36
N VAL A 40 -5.29 -11.52 12.81
CA VAL A 40 -4.78 -11.37 11.44
C VAL A 40 -3.47 -12.14 11.27
N VAL A 41 -2.51 -11.95 12.18
CA VAL A 41 -1.22 -12.68 12.14
C VAL A 41 -1.43 -14.19 12.24
N LEU A 42 -2.46 -14.62 12.99
CA LEU A 42 -2.82 -16.03 13.14
C LEU A 42 -3.74 -16.56 12.02
N GLU A 43 -3.97 -15.82 10.93
CA GLU A 43 -4.83 -16.25 9.81
C GLU A 43 -4.42 -17.63 9.27
N GLU A 44 -3.12 -17.89 9.10
CA GLU A 44 -2.62 -19.18 8.60
C GLU A 44 -3.00 -20.37 9.50
N VAL A 45 -3.11 -20.13 10.82
CA VAL A 45 -3.42 -21.16 11.82
C VAL A 45 -4.92 -21.28 12.05
N THR A 46 -5.63 -20.15 12.09
CA THR A 46 -7.05 -20.09 12.40
C THR A 46 -7.95 -20.27 11.18
N HIS A 47 -7.39 -20.13 9.97
CA HIS A 47 -8.11 -20.02 8.70
C HIS A 47 -9.18 -18.90 8.69
N MET A 48 -9.08 -17.96 9.62
CA MET A 48 -9.95 -16.80 9.68
C MET A 48 -9.39 -15.72 8.78
N ARG A 49 -10.11 -15.44 7.69
CA ARG A 49 -9.80 -14.32 6.79
C ARG A 49 -9.54 -13.03 7.57
N LYS A 50 -8.40 -12.38 7.29
CA LYS A 50 -7.92 -11.17 7.98
C LYS A 50 -8.93 -10.03 8.05
N SER A 51 -9.80 -9.86 7.06
CA SER A 51 -10.80 -8.78 7.06
C SER A 51 -11.80 -8.89 8.23
N LYS A 52 -12.18 -10.11 8.62
CA LYS A 52 -13.23 -10.35 9.62
C LYS A 52 -12.92 -9.76 11.00
N PRO A 53 -11.78 -10.10 11.65
CA PRO A 53 -11.48 -9.58 12.99
C PRO A 53 -11.32 -8.06 12.98
N VAL A 54 -10.75 -7.48 11.93
CA VAL A 54 -10.45 -6.04 11.89
C VAL A 54 -11.70 -5.20 11.62
N ILE A 55 -12.62 -5.63 10.74
CA ILE A 55 -13.91 -4.95 10.54
C ILE A 55 -14.72 -4.96 11.84
N LEU A 56 -14.75 -6.10 12.54
CA LEU A 56 -15.45 -6.21 13.82
C LEU A 56 -14.84 -5.25 14.85
N ALA A 57 -13.50 -5.22 14.96
CA ALA A 57 -12.81 -4.33 15.87
C ALA A 57 -13.07 -2.85 15.55
N ALA A 58 -13.04 -2.45 14.27
CA ALA A 58 -13.36 -1.09 13.85
C ALA A 58 -14.76 -0.67 14.34
N GLY A 59 -15.78 -1.52 14.10
CA GLY A 59 -17.14 -1.24 14.58
C GLY A 59 -17.24 -1.15 16.10
N LEU A 60 -16.57 -2.05 16.82
CA LEU A 60 -16.55 -2.05 18.29
C LEU A 60 -15.81 -0.84 18.88
N ILE A 61 -14.68 -0.44 18.29
CA ILE A 61 -13.89 0.72 18.71
C ILE A 61 -14.72 2.00 18.59
N TRP A 62 -15.30 2.26 17.41
CA TRP A 62 -16.10 3.46 17.19
C TRP A 62 -17.41 3.46 18.00
N THR A 63 -18.01 2.28 18.22
CA THR A 63 -19.15 2.16 19.15
C THR A 63 -18.74 2.51 20.58
N LEU A 64 -17.58 2.04 21.03
CA LEU A 64 -17.07 2.35 22.37
C LEU A 64 -16.78 3.84 22.53
N ILE A 65 -16.15 4.47 21.52
CA ILE A 65 -15.89 5.92 21.48
C ILE A 65 -17.21 6.71 21.53
N ALA A 66 -18.24 6.29 20.80
CA ALA A 66 -19.55 6.95 20.79
C ALA A 66 -20.34 6.79 22.11
N ILE A 67 -20.14 5.69 22.84
CA ILE A 67 -20.74 5.45 24.16
C ILE A 67 -20.02 6.26 25.24
N PHE A 68 -18.70 6.37 25.15
CA PHE A 68 -17.85 7.08 26.10
C PHE A 68 -17.04 8.19 25.42
N PRO A 69 -17.66 9.28 24.92
CA PRO A 69 -16.92 10.31 24.20
C PRO A 69 -15.78 10.89 25.04
N PRO A 70 -14.59 11.08 24.45
CA PRO A 70 -13.48 11.72 25.16
C PRO A 70 -13.85 13.19 25.46
N THR A 71 -13.58 13.63 26.68
CA THR A 71 -13.93 14.99 27.13
C THR A 71 -12.88 16.05 26.79
N ASN A 72 -11.68 15.62 26.35
CA ASN A 72 -10.48 16.47 26.24
C ASN A 72 -9.70 16.28 24.92
N VAL A 73 -10.32 15.77 23.86
CA VAL A 73 -9.60 15.58 22.59
C VAL A 73 -9.63 16.89 21.80
N PRO A 74 -8.47 17.52 21.51
CA PRO A 74 -8.42 18.67 20.63
C PRO A 74 -8.87 18.27 19.23
N VAL A 75 -9.61 19.14 18.56
CA VAL A 75 -10.07 18.93 17.19
C VAL A 75 -8.87 18.79 16.26
N HIS A 76 -8.90 17.83 15.31
CA HIS A 76 -7.96 17.80 14.18
C HIS A 76 -8.08 19.14 13.43
N GLY A 77 -7.11 20.04 13.64
CA GLY A 77 -7.09 21.41 13.13
C GLY A 77 -6.83 22.48 14.21
N GLU A 78 -7.33 22.31 15.43
CA GLU A 78 -7.16 23.31 16.51
C GLU A 78 -5.77 23.27 17.15
N ALA A 79 -5.07 22.13 17.13
CA ALA A 79 -3.68 22.07 17.60
C ALA A 79 -2.75 22.94 16.72
N ALA A 80 -3.02 23.04 15.42
CA ALA A 80 -2.27 23.89 14.51
C ALA A 80 -2.60 25.39 14.71
N GLU A 81 -3.88 25.73 14.92
CA GLU A 81 -4.30 27.11 15.20
C GLU A 81 -3.88 27.60 16.60
N ALA A 82 -3.89 26.73 17.62
CA ALA A 82 -3.46 27.08 18.97
C ALA A 82 -1.96 27.33 19.06
N VAL A 83 -1.16 26.59 18.27
CA VAL A 83 0.29 26.83 18.14
C VAL A 83 0.53 28.15 17.39
N ALA A 84 -0.17 28.39 16.27
CA ALA A 84 -0.07 29.63 15.52
C ALA A 84 -0.48 30.88 16.34
N ALA A 85 -1.52 30.75 17.18
CA ALA A 85 -1.96 31.82 18.08
C ALA A 85 -0.98 32.05 19.26
N SER A 86 -0.22 31.03 19.66
CA SER A 86 0.81 31.17 20.71
C SER A 86 2.11 31.81 20.20
N ASP A 87 2.46 31.60 18.92
CA ASP A 87 3.61 32.24 18.28
C ASP A 87 3.35 33.74 18.00
N ASP A 88 2.13 34.13 17.64
CA ASP A 88 1.77 35.54 17.42
C ASP A 88 1.70 36.36 18.72
N ALA A 89 1.48 35.70 19.86
CA ALA A 89 1.45 36.34 21.19
C ALA A 89 2.86 36.62 21.76
N THR A 90 3.91 35.99 21.23
CA THR A 90 5.30 36.17 21.71
C THR A 90 6.14 37.14 20.88
N ALA A 91 5.59 37.64 19.77
CA ALA A 91 6.28 38.60 18.88
C ALA A 91 5.97 40.09 19.16
N GLY A 92 5.23 40.40 20.23
CA GLY A 92 4.64 41.74 20.45
C GLY A 92 5.29 42.66 21.47
N ASP A 93 6.41 42.30 22.09
CA ASP A 93 6.99 43.07 23.21
C ASP A 93 8.45 43.50 22.93
N ASP A 94 8.66 44.28 21.87
CA ASP A 94 9.86 45.13 21.71
C ASP A 94 9.72 46.11 20.53
N ALA A 95 9.16 47.30 20.77
CA ALA A 95 9.51 48.50 19.99
C ALA A 95 9.04 49.80 20.67
N THR A 96 10.03 50.60 21.04
CA THR A 96 9.98 51.96 21.58
C THR A 96 9.41 53.00 20.61
N ALA A 97 8.54 53.87 21.15
CA ALA A 97 8.34 55.31 20.88
C ALA A 97 8.76 55.92 19.52
N SER A 98 7.77 56.46 18.78
CA SER A 98 7.88 57.80 18.18
C SER A 98 6.50 58.44 17.99
N ALA A 99 6.42 59.73 18.28
CA ALA A 99 5.22 60.56 18.18
C ALA A 99 5.02 61.06 16.73
N GLY A 100 3.75 61.13 16.29
CA GLY A 100 3.38 61.72 15.01
C GLY A 100 1.87 61.95 14.91
N THR A 101 1.51 63.21 14.74
CA THR A 101 0.18 63.86 14.75
C THR A 101 -0.84 63.37 13.71
N ALA A 102 -2.09 63.26 14.17
CA ALA A 102 -3.37 63.71 13.58
C ALA A 102 -3.71 63.40 12.10
N GLU A 103 -4.83 62.69 11.89
CA GLU A 103 -6.02 63.25 11.23
C GLU A 103 -7.27 62.40 11.50
N ALA A 104 -8.40 63.09 11.66
CA ALA A 104 -9.69 62.55 12.07
C ALA A 104 -10.65 62.52 10.89
N THR A 105 -11.32 61.38 10.67
CA THR A 105 -12.59 61.32 9.92
C THR A 105 -13.50 60.21 10.46
N GLY A 106 -14.53 60.64 11.21
CA GLY A 106 -15.94 60.28 11.00
C GLY A 106 -16.38 58.82 10.91
N THR A 107 -16.88 58.32 12.05
CA THR A 107 -18.21 57.68 12.24
C THR A 107 -18.68 56.57 11.29
N GLU A 108 -18.85 55.36 11.84
CA GLU A 108 -20.18 54.78 12.07
C GLU A 108 -20.10 53.68 13.14
N GLY A 109 -20.88 53.86 14.21
CA GLY A 109 -20.96 52.93 15.32
C GLY A 109 -21.78 51.70 14.94
N ARG A 110 -21.26 50.53 15.27
CA ARG A 110 -22.05 49.30 15.36
C ARG A 110 -21.64 48.58 16.63
N GLU A 111 -22.66 48.36 17.45
CA GLU A 111 -22.60 48.02 18.85
C GLU A 111 -21.71 46.80 19.14
N GLY A 112 -20.77 46.99 20.07
CA GLY A 112 -20.05 45.90 20.72
C GLY A 112 -21.03 45.12 21.61
N GLY A 113 -21.57 44.03 21.06
CA GLY A 113 -22.12 42.94 21.85
C GLY A 113 -20.96 42.14 22.42
N ALA A 114 -20.56 42.46 23.65
CA ALA A 114 -19.74 41.56 24.45
C ALA A 114 -20.47 40.22 24.59
N PHE A 115 -20.01 39.20 23.87
CA PHE A 115 -20.40 37.81 24.14
C PHE A 115 -19.78 37.42 25.49
N GLY A 116 -20.56 37.59 26.56
CA GLY A 116 -20.28 36.92 27.83
C GLY A 116 -20.32 35.40 27.63
N PRO A 117 -19.70 34.62 28.53
CA PRO A 117 -19.70 33.17 28.44
C PRO A 117 -21.15 32.68 28.46
N SER A 118 -21.57 31.97 27.41
CA SER A 118 -22.87 31.32 27.37
C SER A 118 -22.96 30.30 28.50
N GLN A 119 -23.65 30.67 29.58
CA GLN A 119 -24.02 29.77 30.65
C GLN A 119 -25.00 28.72 30.13
N GLY A 120 -24.62 27.44 30.25
CA GLY A 120 -25.55 26.31 30.34
C GLY A 120 -25.90 25.63 29.02
N ALA A 121 -24.94 24.96 28.38
CA ALA A 121 -25.29 23.77 27.62
C ALA A 121 -25.78 22.70 28.61
N SER A 122 -26.92 22.08 28.35
CA SER A 122 -27.34 20.93 29.15
C SER A 122 -26.36 19.77 28.90
N GLY A 123 -26.12 18.87 29.87
CA GLY A 123 -25.23 17.72 29.65
C GLY A 123 -25.65 16.82 28.47
N THR A 124 -26.90 16.94 28.01
CA THR A 124 -27.39 16.32 26.76
C THR A 124 -26.92 17.04 25.50
N ASP A 125 -26.77 18.36 25.52
CA ASP A 125 -26.29 19.15 24.37
C ASP A 125 -24.80 18.92 24.14
N GLU A 126 -23.99 18.88 25.21
CA GLU A 126 -22.57 18.55 25.16
C GLU A 126 -22.32 17.12 24.64
N LEU A 127 -23.12 16.15 25.12
CA LEU A 127 -23.05 14.77 24.64
C LEU A 127 -23.47 14.65 23.16
N MET A 128 -24.45 15.43 22.72
CA MET A 128 -24.90 15.43 21.34
C MET A 128 -23.84 16.04 20.41
N ALA A 129 -23.22 17.16 20.81
CA ALA A 129 -22.11 17.77 20.09
C ALA A 129 -20.90 16.83 19.98
N ALA A 130 -20.52 16.16 21.08
CA ALA A 130 -19.43 15.19 21.07
C ALA A 130 -19.70 14.00 20.13
N ARG A 131 -20.95 13.54 20.06
CA ARG A 131 -21.34 12.47 19.11
C ARG A 131 -21.35 12.93 17.66
N GLU A 132 -21.66 14.20 17.41
CA GLU A 132 -21.57 14.79 16.08
C GLU A 132 -20.12 14.85 15.59
N GLN A 133 -19.20 15.32 16.45
CA GLN A 133 -17.75 15.31 16.19
C GLN A 133 -17.21 13.90 15.91
N ILE A 134 -17.62 12.89 16.70
CA ILE A 134 -17.27 11.49 16.42
C ILE A 134 -17.77 11.07 15.04
N GLY A 135 -18.98 11.46 14.68
CA GLY A 135 -19.56 11.19 13.37
C GLY A 135 -18.79 11.86 12.22
N GLU A 136 -18.27 13.07 12.42
CA GLU A 136 -17.40 13.76 11.47
C GLU A 136 -16.04 13.07 11.32
N ALA A 137 -15.41 12.69 12.43
CA ALA A 137 -14.15 11.94 12.42
C ALA A 137 -14.30 10.61 11.67
N VAL A 138 -15.38 9.86 11.89
CA VAL A 138 -15.65 8.63 11.12
C VAL A 138 -15.80 8.91 9.63
N ARG A 139 -16.45 10.02 9.24
CA ARG A 139 -16.61 10.38 7.82
C ARG A 139 -15.29 10.76 7.17
N HIS A 140 -14.39 11.41 7.91
CA HIS A 140 -13.04 11.72 7.44
C HIS A 140 -12.27 10.43 7.07
N TYR A 141 -12.14 9.48 8.00
CA TYR A 141 -11.49 8.19 7.73
C TYR A 141 -12.22 7.36 6.65
N LEU A 142 -13.54 7.47 6.57
CA LEU A 142 -14.31 6.82 5.51
C LEU A 142 -13.99 7.40 4.12
N MET A 143 -13.74 8.71 4.03
CA MET A 143 -13.36 9.38 2.79
C MET A 143 -11.98 8.92 2.33
N GLU A 144 -10.99 8.91 3.22
CA GLU A 144 -9.65 8.38 2.95
C GLU A 144 -9.71 6.93 2.46
N TYR A 145 -10.46 6.09 3.17
CA TYR A 145 -10.68 4.71 2.76
C TYR A 145 -11.38 4.62 1.39
N ALA A 146 -12.38 5.46 1.11
CA ALA A 146 -13.09 5.43 -0.16
C ALA A 146 -12.18 5.75 -1.34
N GLU A 147 -11.27 6.72 -1.19
CA GLU A 147 -10.27 7.04 -2.20
C GLU A 147 -9.30 5.89 -2.45
N LEU A 148 -8.75 5.32 -1.37
CA LEU A 148 -7.87 4.16 -1.43
C LEU A 148 -8.58 2.93 -2.05
N PHE A 149 -9.81 2.65 -1.62
CA PHE A 149 -10.62 1.53 -2.09
C PHE A 149 -10.84 1.60 -3.60
N LEU A 150 -11.31 2.73 -4.10
CA LEU A 150 -11.58 2.92 -5.51
C LEU A 150 -10.29 2.86 -6.35
N PHE A 151 -9.19 3.39 -5.82
CA PHE A 151 -7.88 3.28 -6.45
C PHE A 151 -7.45 1.81 -6.60
N LEU A 152 -7.42 1.06 -5.49
CA LEU A 152 -6.98 -0.33 -5.46
C LEU A 152 -7.88 -1.25 -6.28
N LEU A 153 -9.20 -1.01 -6.26
CA LEU A 153 -10.16 -1.77 -7.06
C LEU A 153 -9.81 -1.72 -8.55
N VAL A 154 -9.49 -0.53 -9.08
CA VAL A 154 -9.10 -0.38 -10.48
C VAL A 154 -7.75 -1.01 -10.75
N ALA A 155 -6.75 -0.78 -9.89
CA ALA A 155 -5.43 -1.37 -10.03
C ALA A 155 -5.52 -2.91 -10.11
N MET A 156 -6.20 -3.54 -9.15
CA MET A 156 -6.45 -4.99 -9.13
C MET A 156 -7.24 -5.47 -10.35
N THR A 157 -8.19 -4.67 -10.85
CA THR A 157 -8.93 -5.01 -12.07
C THR A 157 -8.00 -5.08 -13.29
N TYR A 158 -7.01 -4.18 -13.40
CA TYR A 158 -5.99 -4.25 -14.46
C TYR A 158 -5.05 -5.43 -14.28
N VAL A 159 -4.64 -5.76 -13.05
CA VAL A 159 -3.86 -6.97 -12.75
C VAL A 159 -4.61 -8.22 -13.19
N ASN A 160 -5.88 -8.36 -12.77
CA ASN A 160 -6.75 -9.46 -13.16
C ASN A 160 -6.95 -9.53 -14.67
N ALA A 161 -7.04 -8.38 -15.35
CA ALA A 161 -7.12 -8.33 -16.80
C ALA A 161 -5.85 -8.90 -17.45
N MET A 162 -4.67 -8.54 -16.95
CA MET A 162 -3.39 -9.04 -17.46
C MET A 162 -3.24 -10.55 -17.23
N ASP A 163 -3.67 -11.05 -16.06
CA ASP A 163 -3.70 -12.48 -15.76
C ASP A 163 -4.64 -13.25 -16.70
N GLU A 164 -5.88 -12.79 -16.87
CA GLU A 164 -6.85 -13.41 -17.79
C GLU A 164 -6.34 -13.41 -19.25
N ARG A 165 -5.57 -12.38 -19.62
CA ARG A 165 -4.92 -12.27 -20.94
C ARG A 165 -3.61 -13.03 -21.07
N ARG A 166 -3.23 -13.81 -20.06
CA ARG A 166 -2.06 -14.70 -20.03
C ARG A 166 -0.73 -13.95 -20.12
N VAL A 167 -0.68 -12.70 -19.65
CA VAL A 167 0.56 -11.92 -19.61
C VAL A 167 1.58 -12.62 -18.71
N PHE A 168 1.13 -13.08 -17.53
CA PHE A 168 1.97 -13.74 -16.54
C PHE A 168 2.38 -15.17 -16.95
N ASP A 169 1.50 -15.90 -17.65
CA ASP A 169 1.85 -17.19 -18.26
C ASP A 169 3.00 -17.05 -19.27
N VAL A 170 2.94 -16.05 -20.15
CA VAL A 170 3.99 -15.80 -21.15
C VAL A 170 5.31 -15.42 -20.47
N LEU A 171 5.25 -14.60 -19.42
CA LEU A 171 6.43 -14.26 -18.62
C LEU A 171 7.06 -15.52 -18.01
N ARG A 172 6.24 -16.37 -17.39
CA ARG A 172 6.64 -17.66 -16.84
C ARG A 172 7.27 -18.56 -17.89
N ASP A 173 6.62 -18.74 -19.03
CA ASP A 173 7.12 -19.62 -20.09
C ASP A 173 8.42 -19.13 -20.70
N ARG A 174 8.62 -17.81 -20.83
CA ARG A 174 9.91 -17.24 -21.24
C ARG A 174 11.03 -17.54 -20.24
N LEU A 175 10.75 -17.45 -18.95
CA LEU A 175 11.73 -17.81 -17.91
C LEU A 175 12.07 -19.30 -17.95
N VAL A 176 11.04 -20.14 -18.07
CA VAL A 176 11.15 -21.60 -18.08
C VAL A 176 11.90 -22.10 -19.33
N SER A 177 11.62 -21.54 -20.50
CA SER A 177 12.21 -21.94 -21.78
C SER A 177 13.58 -21.30 -22.08
N SER A 178 14.08 -20.43 -21.19
CA SER A 178 15.32 -19.67 -21.41
C SER A 178 16.60 -20.52 -21.44
N GLY A 179 16.57 -21.76 -20.94
CA GLY A 179 17.77 -22.61 -20.78
C GLY A 179 18.79 -22.10 -19.76
N MET A 180 18.42 -21.09 -18.96
CA MET A 180 19.29 -20.49 -17.94
C MET A 180 19.60 -21.48 -16.80
N GLY A 181 20.79 -21.36 -16.20
CA GLY A 181 21.13 -22.09 -14.98
C GLY A 181 20.47 -21.50 -13.73
N TYR A 182 20.46 -22.24 -12.62
CA TYR A 182 19.81 -21.80 -11.37
C TYR A 182 20.28 -20.43 -10.89
N ARG A 183 21.59 -20.14 -10.98
CA ARG A 183 22.13 -18.82 -10.60
C ARG A 183 21.69 -17.69 -11.51
N SER A 184 21.58 -17.94 -12.81
CA SER A 184 21.10 -16.95 -13.78
C SER A 184 19.59 -16.72 -13.59
N LEU A 185 18.83 -17.78 -13.34
CA LEU A 185 17.41 -17.71 -13.03
C LEU A 185 17.15 -16.93 -11.75
N PHE A 186 17.91 -17.18 -10.69
CA PHE A 186 17.82 -16.44 -9.43
C PHE A 186 17.90 -14.92 -9.64
N TRP A 187 18.88 -14.47 -10.42
CA TRP A 187 19.02 -13.05 -10.76
C TRP A 187 17.93 -12.57 -11.70
N ALA A 188 17.58 -13.33 -12.74
CA ALA A 188 16.54 -12.96 -13.68
C ALA A 188 15.17 -12.77 -13.00
N THR A 189 14.77 -13.70 -12.12
CA THR A 189 13.53 -13.59 -11.35
C THR A 189 13.58 -12.44 -10.35
N GLY A 190 14.74 -12.20 -9.71
CA GLY A 190 14.91 -11.04 -8.83
C GLY A 190 14.76 -9.72 -9.57
N TRP A 191 15.41 -9.56 -10.72
CA TRP A 191 15.28 -8.36 -11.55
C TRP A 191 13.87 -8.14 -12.07
N ILE A 192 13.21 -9.22 -12.52
CA ILE A 192 11.82 -9.14 -12.94
C ILE A 192 10.95 -8.66 -11.78
N ALA A 193 11.11 -9.24 -10.58
CA ALA A 193 10.33 -8.80 -9.42
C ALA A 193 10.62 -7.33 -9.06
N PHE A 194 11.89 -6.92 -9.04
CA PHE A 194 12.27 -5.54 -8.72
C PHE A 194 11.68 -4.51 -9.69
N PHE A 195 11.68 -4.78 -11.01
CA PHE A 195 11.16 -3.84 -12.02
C PHE A 195 9.67 -3.99 -12.29
N LEU A 196 9.06 -5.11 -11.92
CA LEU A 196 7.62 -5.33 -12.06
C LEU A 196 6.84 -4.75 -10.87
N SER A 197 7.45 -4.72 -9.68
CA SER A 197 6.78 -4.23 -8.47
C SER A 197 6.47 -2.72 -8.39
N PRO A 198 7.10 -1.81 -9.16
CA PRO A 198 6.60 -0.44 -9.29
C PRO A 198 5.26 -0.32 -10.03
N ILE A 199 4.89 -1.37 -10.77
CA ILE A 199 3.76 -1.40 -11.72
C ILE A 199 2.63 -2.28 -11.15
N LEU A 200 2.99 -3.41 -10.56
CA LEU A 200 2.09 -4.30 -9.85
C LEU A 200 2.35 -4.20 -8.35
N ASP A 201 1.36 -4.48 -7.52
CA ASP A 201 1.60 -4.59 -6.09
C ASP A 201 2.64 -5.67 -5.74
N ASN A 202 3.31 -5.49 -4.59
CA ASN A 202 4.39 -6.34 -4.11
C ASN A 202 4.00 -7.83 -4.01
N MET A 203 2.78 -8.12 -3.56
CA MET A 203 2.26 -9.48 -3.39
C MET A 203 2.02 -10.16 -4.74
N THR A 204 1.32 -9.50 -5.67
CA THR A 204 1.11 -10.01 -7.02
C THR A 204 2.43 -10.28 -7.72
N THR A 205 3.38 -9.34 -7.65
CA THR A 205 4.70 -9.48 -8.26
C THR A 205 5.43 -10.72 -7.75
N ALA A 206 5.42 -10.92 -6.43
CA ALA A 206 6.02 -12.09 -5.80
C ALA A 206 5.33 -13.38 -6.25
N LEU A 207 4.00 -13.46 -6.20
CA LEU A 207 3.22 -14.66 -6.55
C LEU A 207 3.41 -15.09 -8.01
N VAL A 208 3.35 -14.13 -8.94
CA VAL A 208 3.55 -14.37 -10.37
C VAL A 208 4.95 -14.92 -10.62
N THR A 209 5.96 -14.27 -10.05
CA THR A 209 7.36 -14.64 -10.29
C THR A 209 7.72 -15.95 -9.57
N CYS A 210 7.12 -16.21 -8.40
CA CYS A 210 7.27 -17.46 -7.66
C CYS A 210 6.69 -18.65 -8.43
N ALA A 211 5.54 -18.49 -9.09
CA ALA A 211 4.98 -19.55 -9.93
C ALA A 211 5.97 -19.99 -11.04
N ALA A 212 6.67 -19.03 -11.64
CA ALA A 212 7.73 -19.33 -12.61
C ALA A 212 8.95 -19.98 -11.93
N LEU A 213 9.42 -19.42 -10.82
CA LEU A 213 10.55 -19.95 -10.05
C LEU A 213 10.32 -21.40 -9.60
N ALA A 214 9.16 -21.71 -9.04
CA ALA A 214 8.78 -23.03 -8.56
C ALA A 214 8.61 -24.05 -9.69
N ALA A 215 8.12 -23.61 -10.86
CA ALA A 215 8.03 -24.46 -12.04
C ALA A 215 9.41 -24.92 -12.54
N VAL A 216 10.39 -24.02 -12.55
CA VAL A 216 11.76 -24.30 -13.00
C VAL A 216 12.59 -25.00 -11.92
N GLY A 217 12.35 -24.68 -10.66
CA GLY A 217 13.05 -25.21 -9.50
C GLY A 217 12.54 -26.55 -8.97
N ARG A 218 11.71 -27.28 -9.73
CA ARG A 218 11.00 -28.48 -9.27
C ARG A 218 11.92 -29.57 -8.70
N GLU A 219 13.12 -29.69 -9.26
CA GLU A 219 14.14 -30.66 -8.82
C GLU A 219 15.10 -30.10 -7.76
N SER A 220 14.97 -28.82 -7.40
CA SER A 220 15.85 -28.14 -6.43
C SER A 220 15.07 -27.33 -5.41
N PRO A 221 14.58 -27.98 -4.33
CA PRO A 221 13.93 -27.29 -3.20
C PRO A 221 14.78 -26.16 -2.60
N LYS A 222 16.10 -26.33 -2.58
CA LYS A 222 17.05 -25.33 -2.10
C LYS A 222 17.03 -24.07 -2.97
N PHE A 223 17.00 -24.21 -4.30
CA PHE A 223 16.90 -23.09 -5.22
C PHE A 223 15.57 -22.35 -5.05
N VAL A 224 14.45 -23.08 -4.97
CA VAL A 224 13.12 -22.47 -4.76
C VAL A 224 13.08 -21.71 -3.45
N ALA A 225 13.57 -22.28 -2.35
CA ALA A 225 13.59 -21.62 -1.05
C ALA A 225 14.37 -20.28 -1.08
N ILE A 226 15.61 -20.31 -1.57
CA ILE A 226 16.47 -19.10 -1.65
C ILE A 226 15.89 -18.09 -2.65
N GLY A 227 15.35 -18.57 -3.77
CA GLY A 227 14.71 -17.71 -4.76
C GLY A 227 13.47 -17.02 -4.19
N CYS A 228 12.63 -17.70 -3.41
CA CYS A 228 11.47 -17.07 -2.75
C CYS A 228 11.89 -15.96 -1.77
N VAL A 229 12.94 -16.18 -0.98
CA VAL A 229 13.50 -15.13 -0.10
C VAL A 229 13.90 -13.91 -0.93
N ASN A 230 14.63 -14.13 -2.03
CA ASN A 230 15.05 -13.06 -2.93
C ASN A 230 13.87 -12.36 -3.62
N LEU A 231 12.79 -13.08 -3.94
CA LEU A 231 11.58 -12.50 -4.51
C LEU A 231 10.90 -11.55 -3.52
N VAL A 232 10.79 -11.91 -2.24
CA VAL A 232 10.21 -11.04 -1.20
C VAL A 232 11.02 -9.75 -1.04
N VAL A 233 12.36 -9.87 -1.03
CA VAL A 233 13.24 -8.69 -0.95
C VAL A 233 13.12 -7.84 -2.21
N ALA A 234 13.19 -8.46 -3.39
CA ALA A 234 13.15 -7.76 -4.66
C ALA A 234 11.82 -7.06 -4.92
N SER A 235 10.68 -7.69 -4.60
CA SER A 235 9.36 -7.07 -4.77
C SER A 235 9.20 -5.86 -3.84
N ASN A 236 9.53 -5.99 -2.55
CA ASN A 236 9.36 -4.89 -1.60
C ASN A 236 10.30 -3.72 -1.91
N ALA A 237 11.57 -4.00 -2.23
CA ALA A 237 12.51 -2.97 -2.67
C ALA A 237 12.08 -2.33 -4.00
N GLY A 238 11.55 -3.12 -4.93
CA GLY A 238 11.01 -2.64 -6.19
C GLY A 238 9.84 -1.69 -6.02
N GLY A 239 8.91 -1.98 -5.11
CA GLY A 239 7.76 -1.13 -4.84
C GLY A 239 8.13 0.21 -4.20
N ALA A 240 9.14 0.24 -3.32
CA ALA A 240 9.43 1.39 -2.45
C ALA A 240 9.83 2.70 -3.18
N PHE A 241 10.30 2.65 -4.43
CA PHE A 241 10.75 3.85 -5.17
C PHE A 241 9.68 4.45 -6.11
N SER A 242 8.45 3.94 -6.08
CA SER A 242 7.36 4.38 -6.95
C SER A 242 6.09 4.55 -6.13
N PRO A 243 5.33 5.65 -6.29
CA PRO A 243 4.03 5.82 -5.62
C PRO A 243 3.03 4.71 -5.93
N PHE A 244 3.16 4.07 -7.09
CA PHE A 244 2.28 2.98 -7.54
C PHE A 244 2.76 1.59 -7.11
N GLY A 245 3.96 1.49 -6.53
CA GLY A 245 4.60 0.19 -6.31
C GLY A 245 4.09 -0.55 -5.08
N ASP A 246 3.78 0.18 -4.02
CA ASP A 246 3.15 -0.38 -2.81
C ASP A 246 1.98 0.51 -2.34
N ILE A 247 1.08 -0.08 -1.58
CA ILE A 247 -0.03 0.61 -0.95
C ILE A 247 0.50 1.67 0.03
N THR A 248 1.60 1.37 0.72
CA THR A 248 2.26 2.31 1.64
C THR A 248 2.81 3.55 0.93
N THR A 249 3.48 3.38 -0.22
CA THR A 249 4.00 4.49 -1.03
C THR A 249 2.86 5.32 -1.63
N LEU A 250 1.76 4.65 -2.00
CA LEU A 250 0.55 5.31 -2.50
C LEU A 250 -0.07 6.20 -1.42
N MET A 251 -0.16 5.71 -0.18
CA MET A 251 -0.73 6.47 0.94
C MET A 251 0.06 7.77 1.19
N VAL A 252 1.40 7.69 1.22
CA VAL A 252 2.26 8.86 1.40
C VAL A 252 2.07 9.89 0.28
N TRP A 253 1.88 9.43 -0.96
CA TRP A 253 1.63 10.32 -2.09
C TRP A 253 0.23 10.94 -2.06
N GLN A 254 -0.80 10.13 -1.74
CA GLN A 254 -2.19 10.58 -1.66
C GLN A 254 -2.40 11.60 -0.54
N ASP A 255 -1.69 11.42 0.58
CA ASP A 255 -1.68 12.33 1.73
C ASP A 255 -0.88 13.63 1.45
N GLY A 256 -0.26 13.75 0.28
CA GLY A 256 0.44 14.96 -0.16
C GLY A 256 1.79 15.20 0.51
N LYS A 257 2.32 14.24 1.28
CA LYS A 257 3.61 14.37 1.99
C LYS A 257 4.81 14.41 1.05
N LEU A 258 4.69 13.76 -0.11
CA LEU A 258 5.75 13.75 -1.13
C LEU A 258 5.15 13.92 -2.54
N PRO A 259 5.70 14.82 -3.38
CA PRO A 259 5.42 14.86 -4.81
C PRO A 259 5.74 13.55 -5.53
N PHE A 260 5.01 13.28 -6.63
CA PHE A 260 5.16 12.04 -7.41
C PHE A 260 6.61 11.70 -7.81
N PHE A 261 7.37 12.70 -8.26
CA PHE A 261 8.71 12.48 -8.79
C PHE A 261 9.78 12.26 -7.71
N ASP A 262 9.50 12.64 -6.46
CA ASP A 262 10.48 12.60 -5.39
C ASP A 262 10.75 11.17 -4.91
N PHE A 263 9.77 10.29 -5.07
CA PHE A 263 9.94 8.85 -4.82
C PHE A 263 11.05 8.21 -5.66
N PHE A 264 11.35 8.73 -6.86
CA PHE A 264 12.45 8.20 -7.68
C PHE A 264 13.82 8.43 -7.04
N ALA A 265 13.95 9.35 -6.08
CA ALA A 265 15.16 9.49 -5.26
C ALA A 265 15.49 8.20 -4.50
N LEU A 266 14.49 7.35 -4.20
CA LEU A 266 14.67 6.07 -3.55
C LEU A 266 15.15 4.96 -4.49
N PHE A 267 15.23 5.17 -5.81
CA PHE A 267 15.64 4.12 -6.74
C PHE A 267 17.00 3.50 -6.38
N VAL A 268 18.02 4.32 -6.13
CA VAL A 268 19.37 3.85 -5.78
C VAL A 268 19.41 3.17 -4.40
N PRO A 269 18.85 3.77 -3.32
CA PRO A 269 18.67 3.08 -2.04
C PRO A 269 17.97 1.72 -2.14
N SER A 270 16.83 1.65 -2.84
CA SER A 270 16.06 0.43 -3.04
C SER A 270 16.83 -0.62 -3.84
N LEU A 271 17.57 -0.19 -4.88
CA LEU A 271 18.44 -1.08 -5.65
C LEU A 271 19.51 -1.72 -4.76
N VAL A 272 20.12 -0.94 -3.87
CA VAL A 272 21.10 -1.44 -2.89
C VAL A 272 20.46 -2.40 -1.89
N ASN A 273 19.24 -2.09 -1.43
CA ASN A 273 18.46 -2.96 -0.54
C ASN A 273 18.28 -4.36 -1.14
N PHE A 274 18.00 -4.43 -2.44
CA PHE A 274 17.85 -5.70 -3.17
C PHE A 274 19.18 -6.39 -3.47
N ILE A 275 20.17 -5.68 -4.02
CA ILE A 275 21.39 -6.28 -4.55
C ILE A 275 22.22 -6.93 -3.43
N ILE A 276 22.35 -6.29 -2.26
CA ILE A 276 23.22 -6.79 -1.19
C ILE A 276 22.79 -8.18 -0.70
N PRO A 277 21.54 -8.40 -0.26
CA PRO A 277 21.06 -9.72 0.11
C PRO A 277 21.16 -10.71 -1.05
N ALA A 278 20.87 -10.28 -2.28
CA ALA A 278 20.96 -11.13 -3.47
C ALA A 278 22.38 -11.64 -3.73
N ILE A 279 23.41 -10.80 -3.55
CA ILE A 279 24.83 -11.19 -3.63
C ILE A 279 25.16 -12.22 -2.54
N CYS A 280 24.74 -11.99 -1.30
CA CYS A 280 24.95 -12.97 -0.21
C CYS A 280 24.31 -14.32 -0.54
N MET A 281 23.06 -14.31 -1.02
CA MET A 281 22.30 -15.49 -1.41
C MET A 281 22.89 -16.23 -2.61
N HIS A 282 23.44 -15.51 -3.58
CA HIS A 282 24.00 -16.07 -4.82
C HIS A 282 24.99 -17.21 -4.57
N PHE A 283 25.81 -17.11 -3.53
CA PHE A 283 26.80 -18.13 -3.20
C PHE A 283 26.16 -19.42 -2.67
N ALA A 284 24.99 -19.35 -2.06
CA ALA A 284 24.25 -20.52 -1.58
C ALA A 284 23.34 -21.14 -2.65
N VAL A 285 23.06 -20.42 -3.74
CA VAL A 285 22.29 -20.94 -4.88
C VAL A 285 23.05 -22.09 -5.56
N PRO A 286 22.40 -23.26 -5.74
CA PRO A 286 23.04 -24.42 -6.35
C PRO A 286 23.55 -24.13 -7.76
N LYS A 287 24.64 -24.80 -8.13
CA LYS A 287 25.15 -24.81 -9.51
C LYS A 287 24.33 -25.81 -10.32
N GLY A 288 24.26 -25.60 -11.63
CA GLY A 288 23.57 -26.50 -12.55
C GLY A 288 22.47 -25.80 -13.34
N ARG A 289 21.78 -26.60 -14.16
CA ARG A 289 20.67 -26.16 -15.00
C ARG A 289 19.43 -27.00 -14.68
N PRO A 290 18.25 -26.38 -14.64
CA PRO A 290 16.99 -27.11 -14.58
C PRO A 290 16.78 -27.93 -15.87
N PRO A 291 15.93 -28.97 -15.82
CA PRO A 291 15.53 -29.69 -17.01
C PRO A 291 14.86 -28.73 -18.01
N ALA A 292 15.14 -28.93 -19.31
CA ALA A 292 14.53 -28.13 -20.36
C ALA A 292 13.02 -28.39 -20.39
N LEU A 293 12.24 -27.31 -20.31
CA LEU A 293 10.80 -27.33 -20.40
C LEU A 293 10.38 -26.54 -21.65
N GLU A 294 9.50 -27.12 -22.47
CA GLU A 294 8.95 -26.42 -23.63
C GLU A 294 7.89 -25.39 -23.18
N GLY A 295 8.14 -24.11 -23.46
CA GLY A 295 7.14 -23.05 -23.30
C GLY A 295 6.14 -23.08 -24.47
N ARG A 296 4.84 -22.93 -24.17
CA ARG A 296 3.74 -22.93 -25.16
C ARG A 296 2.75 -21.79 -24.98
N ALA A 297 2.88 -20.98 -23.93
CA ALA A 297 2.00 -19.86 -23.65
C ALA A 297 2.15 -18.77 -24.70
N ARG A 298 1.01 -18.19 -25.08
CA ARG A 298 0.89 -17.04 -25.96
C ARG A 298 -0.06 -16.04 -25.33
N PHE A 299 0.17 -14.76 -25.63
CA PHE A 299 -0.76 -13.71 -25.24
C PHE A 299 -2.13 -14.00 -25.86
N ARG A 300 -3.19 -13.90 -25.07
CA ARG A 300 -4.54 -13.85 -25.62
C ARG A 300 -4.77 -12.53 -26.34
N ARG A 301 -5.75 -12.51 -27.24
CA ARG A 301 -6.13 -11.29 -27.96
C ARG A 301 -6.39 -10.13 -27.00
N GLY A 302 -5.72 -9.00 -27.26
CA GLY A 302 -5.87 -7.77 -26.49
C GLY A 302 -4.94 -7.63 -25.27
N ALA A 303 -4.08 -8.60 -24.97
CA ALA A 303 -3.11 -8.50 -23.86
C ALA A 303 -2.25 -7.23 -23.93
N ILE A 304 -1.67 -6.93 -25.10
CA ILE A 304 -0.85 -5.74 -25.31
C ILE A 304 -1.68 -4.46 -25.13
N GLY A 305 -2.94 -4.48 -25.58
CA GLY A 305 -3.86 -3.35 -25.39
C GLY A 305 -4.16 -3.10 -23.91
N VAL A 306 -4.38 -4.15 -23.11
CA VAL A 306 -4.59 -4.03 -21.66
C VAL A 306 -3.36 -3.42 -20.97
N MET A 307 -2.15 -3.91 -21.26
CA MET A 307 -0.92 -3.36 -20.69
C MET A 307 -0.71 -1.89 -21.08
N PHE A 308 -0.98 -1.54 -22.34
CA PHE A 308 -0.90 -0.17 -22.82
C PHE A 308 -1.90 0.75 -22.10
N LEU A 309 -3.16 0.31 -21.96
CA LEU A 309 -4.20 1.08 -21.27
C LEU A 309 -3.92 1.24 -19.78
N PHE A 310 -3.25 0.28 -19.15
CA PHE A 310 -2.80 0.44 -17.78
C PHE A 310 -1.76 1.56 -17.66
N GLY A 311 -0.77 1.60 -18.57
CA GLY A 311 0.18 2.71 -18.66
C GLY A 311 -0.50 4.06 -18.95
N CYS A 312 -1.50 4.10 -19.83
CA CYS A 312 -2.32 5.29 -20.05
C CYS A 312 -3.08 5.71 -18.78
N THR A 313 -3.62 4.76 -18.02
CA THR A 313 -4.32 5.02 -16.76
C THR A 313 -3.38 5.68 -15.76
N ILE A 314 -2.19 5.11 -15.53
CA ILE A 314 -1.16 5.68 -14.66
C ILE A 314 -0.82 7.12 -15.10
N THR A 315 -0.64 7.34 -16.40
CA THR A 315 -0.38 8.67 -16.96
C THR A 315 -1.52 9.64 -16.66
N THR A 316 -2.78 9.23 -16.86
CA THR A 316 -3.97 10.04 -16.54
C THR A 316 -4.02 10.39 -15.06
N VAL A 317 -3.74 9.43 -14.17
CA VAL A 317 -3.73 9.63 -12.71
C VAL A 317 -2.69 10.69 -12.31
N VAL A 318 -1.44 10.54 -12.76
CA VAL A 318 -0.36 11.50 -12.47
C VAL A 318 -0.71 12.87 -13.04
N CYS A 319 -1.27 12.94 -14.26
CA CYS A 319 -1.65 14.22 -14.86
C CYS A 319 -2.80 14.92 -14.12
N MET A 320 -3.83 14.17 -13.73
CA MET A 320 -4.96 14.74 -12.97
C MET A 320 -4.53 15.22 -11.59
N HIS A 321 -3.69 14.47 -10.89
CA HIS A 321 -3.24 14.88 -9.56
C HIS A 321 -2.26 16.05 -9.61
N ASN A 322 -1.17 15.94 -10.38
CA ASN A 322 -0.10 16.94 -10.33
C ASN A 322 -0.42 18.22 -11.12
N PHE A 323 -1.18 18.14 -12.23
CA PHE A 323 -1.47 19.32 -13.05
C PHE A 323 -2.86 19.91 -12.76
N LEU A 324 -3.85 19.08 -12.43
CA LEU A 324 -5.22 19.54 -12.19
C LEU A 324 -5.59 19.60 -10.70
N HIS A 325 -4.71 19.16 -9.79
CA HIS A 325 -4.96 19.14 -8.33
C HIS A 325 -6.23 18.37 -7.95
N LEU A 326 -6.57 17.34 -8.74
CA LEU A 326 -7.71 16.47 -8.49
C LEU A 326 -7.28 15.20 -7.73
N PRO A 327 -8.18 14.57 -6.96
CA PRO A 327 -7.89 13.30 -6.31
C PRO A 327 -7.46 12.22 -7.31
N PRO A 328 -6.37 11.45 -7.04
CA PRO A 328 -5.87 10.41 -7.94
C PRO A 328 -6.94 9.36 -8.32
N VAL A 329 -7.91 9.14 -7.44
CA VAL A 329 -9.04 8.22 -7.66
C VAL A 329 -9.85 8.56 -8.92
N LEU A 330 -9.98 9.84 -9.29
CA LEU A 330 -10.68 10.22 -10.53
C LEU A 330 -9.95 9.73 -11.78
N GLY A 331 -8.61 9.79 -11.76
CA GLY A 331 -7.77 9.24 -12.83
C GLY A 331 -7.91 7.72 -12.93
N MET A 332 -7.95 7.03 -11.79
CA MET A 332 -8.13 5.57 -11.76
C MET A 332 -9.50 5.18 -12.30
N MET A 333 -10.58 5.83 -11.86
CA MET A 333 -11.93 5.55 -12.36
C MET A 333 -12.09 5.84 -13.85
N THR A 334 -11.41 6.88 -14.35
CA THR A 334 -11.31 7.16 -15.79
C THR A 334 -10.57 6.03 -16.51
N GLY A 335 -9.48 5.53 -15.93
CA GLY A 335 -8.75 4.37 -16.42
C GLY A 335 -9.57 3.08 -16.46
N LEU A 336 -10.43 2.85 -15.47
CA LEU A 336 -11.38 1.74 -15.50
C LEU A 336 -12.36 1.87 -16.67
N ALA A 337 -12.80 3.09 -16.98
CA ALA A 337 -13.63 3.34 -18.16
C ALA A 337 -12.89 2.98 -19.46
N TYR A 338 -11.58 3.28 -19.58
CA TYR A 338 -10.77 2.84 -20.72
C TYR A 338 -10.79 1.32 -20.89
N LEU A 339 -10.56 0.58 -19.79
CA LEU A 339 -10.59 -0.88 -19.81
C LEU A 339 -11.98 -1.44 -20.16
N LYS A 340 -13.05 -0.84 -19.64
CA LYS A 340 -14.44 -1.24 -19.93
C LYS A 340 -14.81 -0.99 -21.40
N LEU A 341 -14.40 0.14 -21.96
CA LEU A 341 -14.61 0.43 -23.39
C LEU A 341 -13.80 -0.53 -24.27
N TYR A 342 -12.57 -0.84 -23.88
CA TYR A 342 -11.75 -1.82 -24.60
C TYR A 342 -12.32 -3.24 -24.49
N SER A 343 -12.87 -3.59 -23.33
CA SER A 343 -13.58 -4.85 -23.09
C SER A 343 -14.79 -5.00 -24.01
N TYR A 344 -15.59 -3.94 -24.15
CA TYR A 344 -16.70 -3.89 -25.10
C TYR A 344 -16.21 -4.04 -26.54
N TYR A 345 -15.18 -3.30 -26.94
CA TYR A 345 -14.58 -3.40 -28.28
C TYR A 345 -14.11 -4.83 -28.61
N LEU A 346 -13.40 -5.49 -27.69
CA LEU A 346 -12.96 -6.88 -27.87
C LEU A 346 -14.16 -7.84 -27.96
N THR A 347 -15.18 -7.64 -27.14
CA THR A 347 -16.40 -8.47 -27.18
C THR A 347 -17.14 -8.34 -28.52
N VAL A 348 -17.33 -7.11 -29.02
CA VAL A 348 -18.01 -6.86 -30.30
C VAL A 348 -17.22 -7.46 -31.46
N THR A 349 -15.90 -7.26 -31.46
CA THR A 349 -15.06 -7.78 -32.54
C THR A 349 -14.87 -9.30 -32.47
N SER A 350 -14.86 -9.91 -31.29
CA SER A 350 -14.83 -11.38 -31.14
C SER A 350 -16.15 -12.03 -31.55
N ARG A 351 -17.32 -11.44 -31.23
CA ARG A 351 -18.63 -11.91 -31.72
C ARG A 351 -18.71 -11.88 -33.25
N ARG A 352 -18.14 -10.84 -33.89
CA ARG A 352 -18.08 -10.74 -35.35
C ARG A 352 -17.18 -11.82 -35.97
N TYR A 353 -16.04 -12.14 -35.33
CA TYR A 353 -15.15 -13.22 -35.76
C TYR A 353 -15.78 -14.61 -35.58
N GLY A 354 -16.41 -14.89 -34.42
CA GLY A 354 -17.13 -16.14 -34.18
C GLY A 354 -18.33 -16.34 -35.12
N TYR A 355 -19.00 -15.25 -35.52
CA TYR A 355 -20.04 -15.28 -36.55
C TYR A 355 -19.48 -15.61 -37.94
N VAL A 356 -18.38 -14.98 -38.36
CA VAL A 356 -17.73 -15.23 -39.66
C VAL A 356 -17.12 -16.63 -39.74
N ALA A 357 -16.50 -17.11 -38.66
CA ALA A 357 -16.02 -18.49 -38.57
C ALA A 357 -17.18 -19.48 -38.74
N ASN A 358 -18.30 -19.33 -38.00
CA ASN A 358 -19.43 -20.23 -38.15
C ASN A 358 -20.18 -20.10 -39.50
N HIS A 359 -20.20 -18.93 -40.15
CA HIS A 359 -20.90 -18.72 -41.44
C HIS A 359 -20.03 -18.99 -42.68
N GLY A 360 -18.70 -19.02 -42.54
CA GLY A 360 -17.80 -19.50 -43.58
C GLY A 360 -18.01 -20.98 -43.91
N HIS A 361 -18.42 -21.78 -42.93
CA HIS A 361 -18.73 -23.21 -43.11
C HIS A 361 -20.15 -23.44 -43.67
N ALA A 362 -21.09 -22.51 -43.46
CA ALA A 362 -22.46 -22.64 -43.97
C ALA A 362 -22.57 -22.44 -45.49
N ASN A 363 -21.65 -21.70 -46.12
CA ASN A 363 -21.64 -21.47 -47.57
C ASN A 363 -20.77 -22.47 -48.35
N GLY A 364 -20.22 -23.49 -47.69
CA GLY A 364 -19.43 -24.58 -48.30
C GLY A 364 -20.25 -25.80 -48.72
N HIS A 365 -21.58 -25.76 -48.69
CA HIS A 365 -22.42 -26.87 -49.17
C HIS A 365 -22.65 -26.81 -50.68
N GLY A 366 -21.63 -27.25 -51.43
CA GLY A 366 -21.70 -27.54 -52.85
C GLY A 366 -21.39 -29.02 -53.14
N ASN A 367 -22.38 -29.89 -52.93
CA ASN A 367 -22.59 -31.21 -53.56
C ASN A 367 -21.42 -32.23 -53.59
N GLY A 368 -21.54 -33.32 -52.82
CA GLY A 368 -20.79 -34.55 -53.09
C GLY A 368 -20.87 -35.61 -51.99
N ASN A 369 -21.50 -36.76 -52.31
CA ASN A 369 -21.56 -37.98 -51.50
C ASN A 369 -20.24 -38.40 -50.82
N GLY A 370 -20.34 -38.89 -49.58
CA GLY A 370 -19.36 -39.85 -49.04
C GLY A 370 -19.16 -39.75 -47.53
N ASN A 371 -19.54 -40.81 -46.82
CA ASN A 371 -19.02 -41.34 -45.55
C ASN A 371 -18.61 -40.35 -44.44
N GLY A 372 -19.32 -40.43 -43.31
CA GLY A 372 -18.99 -39.68 -42.11
C GLY A 372 -17.59 -39.99 -41.57
N GLU A 373 -16.81 -38.92 -41.41
CA GLU A 373 -15.69 -38.72 -40.47
C GLU A 373 -15.03 -37.38 -40.87
N ASP A 374 -15.73 -36.26 -40.70
CA ASP A 374 -15.14 -34.92 -40.89
C ASP A 374 -15.46 -34.05 -39.67
N ASP A 375 -14.81 -34.35 -38.54
CA ASP A 375 -14.48 -33.31 -37.56
C ASP A 375 -13.48 -32.38 -38.24
N ASP A 376 -13.96 -31.22 -38.72
CA ASP A 376 -13.14 -30.21 -39.40
C ASP A 376 -11.96 -29.75 -38.49
N PRO A 377 -10.68 -29.92 -38.89
CA PRO A 377 -9.53 -29.61 -38.05
C PRO A 377 -9.25 -28.11 -37.88
N SER A 378 -10.03 -27.21 -38.48
CA SER A 378 -9.67 -25.80 -38.68
C SER A 378 -9.95 -24.87 -37.49
N ILE A 379 -10.79 -25.29 -36.52
CA ILE A 379 -10.95 -24.59 -35.24
C ILE A 379 -10.51 -25.56 -34.15
N THR A 380 -9.26 -25.44 -33.74
CA THR A 380 -8.82 -26.19 -32.57
C THR A 380 -9.54 -25.65 -31.33
N ASP A 381 -9.73 -26.45 -30.28
CA ASP A 381 -10.19 -25.96 -28.95
C ASP A 381 -9.41 -24.71 -28.48
N ARG A 382 -8.19 -24.54 -29.01
CA ARG A 382 -7.27 -23.42 -28.78
C ARG A 382 -7.72 -22.10 -29.43
N ASP A 383 -8.40 -22.14 -30.57
CA ASP A 383 -8.96 -20.97 -31.25
C ASP A 383 -10.26 -20.50 -30.56
N ALA A 384 -11.01 -21.43 -29.97
CA ALA A 384 -12.21 -21.13 -29.19
C ALA A 384 -11.92 -20.36 -27.88
N GLU A 385 -10.79 -20.64 -27.21
CA GLU A 385 -10.35 -19.88 -26.02
C GLU A 385 -10.02 -18.42 -26.33
N ASP A 386 -9.52 -18.10 -27.52
CA ASP A 386 -9.21 -16.72 -27.95
C ASP A 386 -10.48 -15.92 -28.32
N ILE A 387 -11.61 -16.61 -28.53
CA ILE A 387 -12.91 -16.01 -28.90
C ILE A 387 -13.77 -15.71 -27.65
N ALA A 388 -13.37 -16.17 -26.46
CA ALA A 388 -14.12 -15.97 -25.23
C ALA A 388 -14.39 -14.46 -24.95
N PRO A 389 -15.64 -14.07 -24.63
CA PRO A 389 -15.98 -12.70 -24.34
C PRO A 389 -15.28 -12.22 -23.06
N PHE A 390 -14.65 -11.06 -23.15
CA PHE A 390 -13.92 -10.46 -22.03
C PHE A 390 -14.84 -9.54 -21.26
N ASP A 391 -15.36 -10.05 -20.16
CA ASP A 391 -16.29 -9.33 -19.31
C ASP A 391 -15.55 -8.57 -18.21
N SER A 392 -15.52 -7.24 -18.32
CA SER A 392 -14.92 -6.38 -17.30
C SER A 392 -15.55 -6.53 -15.91
N PHE A 393 -16.82 -6.92 -15.77
CA PHE A 393 -17.45 -7.11 -14.46
C PHE A 393 -16.89 -8.35 -13.74
N SER A 394 -16.63 -9.42 -14.49
CA SER A 394 -15.96 -10.61 -13.95
C SER A 394 -14.56 -10.31 -13.39
N LEU A 395 -13.86 -9.30 -13.93
CA LEU A 395 -12.53 -8.88 -13.45
C LEU A 395 -12.63 -8.12 -12.13
N VAL A 396 -13.63 -7.23 -12.01
CA VAL A 396 -13.95 -6.53 -10.76
C VAL A 396 -14.40 -7.54 -9.69
N ALA A 397 -15.20 -8.54 -10.07
CA ALA A 397 -15.63 -9.59 -9.14
C ALA A 397 -14.45 -10.44 -8.61
N ARG A 398 -13.37 -10.56 -9.40
CA ARG A 398 -12.12 -11.22 -9.01
C ARG A 398 -11.17 -10.37 -8.18
N ALA A 399 -11.53 -9.11 -7.88
CA ALA A 399 -10.73 -8.28 -6.98
C ALA A 399 -10.58 -8.94 -5.61
N GLU A 400 -9.50 -8.60 -4.91
CA GLU A 400 -9.22 -9.13 -3.58
C GLU A 400 -10.08 -8.42 -2.52
N TRP A 401 -11.37 -8.74 -2.48
CA TRP A 401 -12.33 -8.15 -1.55
C TRP A 401 -11.90 -8.28 -0.08
N ASP A 402 -11.22 -9.37 0.26
CA ASP A 402 -10.69 -9.56 1.60
C ASP A 402 -9.61 -8.52 1.95
N THR A 403 -8.70 -8.24 1.02
CA THR A 403 -7.66 -7.22 1.16
C THR A 403 -8.29 -5.81 1.25
N LEU A 404 -9.27 -5.50 0.39
CA LEU A 404 -9.98 -4.21 0.43
C LEU A 404 -10.70 -3.97 1.77
N LEU A 405 -11.45 -4.98 2.25
CA LEU A 405 -12.18 -4.89 3.52
C LEU A 405 -11.25 -4.92 4.74
N PHE A 406 -10.08 -5.55 4.62
CA PHE A 406 -9.04 -5.45 5.64
C PHE A 406 -8.55 -4.00 5.78
N PHE A 407 -8.31 -3.28 4.68
CA PHE A 407 -7.91 -1.86 4.76
C PHE A 407 -8.99 -0.97 5.33
N PHE A 408 -10.27 -1.24 5.04
CA PHE A 408 -11.37 -0.57 5.74
C PHE A 408 -11.22 -0.72 7.26
N GLY A 409 -11.09 -1.97 7.73
CA GLY A 409 -10.94 -2.25 9.14
C GLY A 409 -9.73 -1.55 9.76
N VAL A 410 -8.56 -1.62 9.11
CA VAL A 410 -7.32 -1.03 9.64
C VAL A 410 -7.42 0.50 9.69
N THR A 411 -7.88 1.15 8.62
CA THR A 411 -8.03 2.62 8.56
C THR A 411 -8.90 3.10 9.72
N LEU A 412 -10.08 2.48 9.91
CA LEU A 412 -10.99 2.87 10.98
C LEU A 412 -10.46 2.51 12.37
N CYS A 413 -9.71 1.41 12.54
CA CYS A 413 -9.07 1.09 13.81
C CYS A 413 -7.97 2.09 14.19
N VAL A 414 -7.09 2.43 13.24
CA VAL A 414 -5.99 3.39 13.44
C VAL A 414 -6.55 4.78 13.68
N GLY A 415 -7.54 5.21 12.89
CA GLY A 415 -8.25 6.46 13.13
C GLY A 415 -8.94 6.51 14.49
N GLY A 416 -9.51 5.39 14.95
CA GLY A 416 -10.03 5.28 16.32
C GLY A 416 -8.97 5.46 17.40
N LEU A 417 -7.74 4.98 17.19
CA LEU A 417 -6.58 5.21 18.07
C LEU A 417 -6.09 6.66 18.02
N GLY A 418 -6.09 7.28 16.84
CA GLY A 418 -5.78 8.69 16.62
C GLY A 418 -6.74 9.59 17.37
N TYR A 419 -8.04 9.37 17.16
CA TYR A 419 -9.12 10.14 17.78
C TYR A 419 -9.08 10.15 19.31
N ILE A 420 -8.61 9.07 19.96
CA ILE A 420 -8.50 9.01 21.42
C ILE A 420 -7.13 9.46 21.96
N GLY A 421 -6.23 9.94 21.09
CA GLY A 421 -4.94 10.52 21.46
C GLY A 421 -3.76 9.54 21.59
N TYR A 422 -3.93 8.25 21.30
CA TYR A 422 -2.82 7.28 21.38
C TYR A 422 -1.72 7.56 20.36
N LEU A 423 -2.09 8.05 19.17
CA LEU A 423 -1.13 8.38 18.14
C LEU A 423 -0.37 9.66 18.50
N GLN A 424 -0.99 10.64 19.18
CA GLN A 424 -0.25 11.80 19.71
C GLN A 424 0.81 11.38 20.74
N LEU A 425 0.49 10.45 21.64
CA LEU A 425 1.45 9.91 22.60
C LEU A 425 2.59 9.16 21.90
N ALA A 426 2.29 8.43 20.82
CA ALA A 426 3.30 7.80 19.99
C ALA A 426 4.17 8.86 19.29
N ALA A 427 3.58 9.90 18.70
CA ALA A 427 4.28 10.97 18.01
C ALA A 427 5.29 11.68 18.94
N THR A 428 4.87 12.08 20.13
CA THR A 428 5.74 12.71 21.14
C THR A 428 6.86 11.76 21.59
N THR A 429 6.56 10.47 21.76
CA THR A 429 7.57 9.49 22.18
C THR A 429 8.61 9.21 21.08
N PHE A 430 8.16 8.95 19.86
CA PHE A 430 9.02 8.56 18.75
C PHE A 430 9.72 9.76 18.13
N TYR A 431 8.97 10.76 17.67
CA TYR A 431 9.52 11.85 16.85
C TYR A 431 10.10 12.98 17.70
N GLU A 432 9.41 13.45 18.74
CA GLU A 432 9.96 14.48 19.64
C GLU A 432 11.00 13.90 20.60
N GLY A 433 10.77 12.69 21.11
CA GLY A 433 11.63 12.03 22.08
C GLY A 433 12.89 11.40 21.49
N TRP A 434 12.76 10.54 20.46
CA TRP A 434 13.92 9.87 19.86
C TRP A 434 14.52 10.69 18.71
N GLY A 435 13.72 11.51 18.04
CA GLY A 435 14.07 12.21 16.81
C GLY A 435 13.61 11.45 15.55
N GLU A 436 13.42 12.18 14.47
CA GLU A 436 12.88 11.68 13.19
C GLU A 436 13.65 10.47 12.66
N THR A 437 14.98 10.56 12.61
CA THR A 437 15.84 9.50 12.05
C THR A 437 15.71 8.16 12.78
N PRO A 438 15.99 8.08 14.10
CA PRO A 438 15.87 6.81 14.82
C PRO A 438 14.42 6.30 14.87
N ALA A 439 13.41 7.19 14.89
CA ALA A 439 12.01 6.81 14.76
C ALA A 439 11.75 6.10 13.42
N ASN A 440 12.11 6.72 12.31
CA ASN A 440 11.89 6.19 10.96
C ASN A 440 12.62 4.86 10.72
N ILE A 441 13.83 4.70 11.27
CA ILE A 441 14.57 3.42 11.21
C ILE A 441 13.91 2.36 12.08
N ALA A 442 13.44 2.71 13.28
CA ALA A 442 12.77 1.79 14.19
C ALA A 442 11.41 1.34 13.64
N ILE A 443 10.66 2.24 13.01
CA ILE A 443 9.40 1.97 12.33
C ILE A 443 9.57 0.91 11.24
N GLY A 444 10.62 0.98 10.42
CA GLY A 444 10.90 -0.06 9.43
C GLY A 444 11.26 -1.41 10.06
N VAL A 445 11.99 -1.42 11.18
CA VAL A 445 12.24 -2.68 11.92
C VAL A 445 10.94 -3.23 12.53
N LEU A 446 10.08 -2.37 13.06
CA LEU A 446 8.76 -2.75 13.55
C LEU A 446 7.90 -3.35 12.44
N SER A 447 8.05 -2.86 11.21
CA SER A 447 7.37 -3.39 10.02
C SER A 447 7.75 -4.84 9.69
N ALA A 448 8.81 -5.39 10.28
CA ALA A 448 9.10 -6.83 10.16
C ALA A 448 8.10 -7.71 10.93
N ILE A 449 7.41 -7.14 11.93
CA ILE A 449 6.48 -7.85 12.81
C ILE A 449 5.03 -7.42 12.52
N VAL A 450 4.85 -6.12 12.30
CA VAL A 450 3.57 -5.53 11.94
C VAL A 450 3.59 -5.26 10.44
N ASP A 451 2.55 -5.61 9.69
CA ASP A 451 2.47 -5.33 8.26
C ASP A 451 2.68 -3.84 8.01
N ASN A 452 3.30 -3.52 6.87
CA ASN A 452 3.76 -2.16 6.58
C ASN A 452 2.60 -1.14 6.47
N ILE A 453 1.39 -1.61 6.13
CA ILE A 453 0.21 -0.76 5.93
C ILE A 453 -0.31 -0.12 7.24
N PRO A 454 -0.68 -0.88 8.31
CA PRO A 454 -1.05 -0.27 9.58
C PRO A 454 0.03 0.65 10.17
N VAL A 455 1.30 0.31 9.97
CA VAL A 455 2.43 1.09 10.45
C VAL A 455 2.51 2.44 9.73
N MET A 456 2.42 2.43 8.39
CA MET A 456 2.45 3.67 7.61
C MET A 456 1.21 4.54 7.86
N MET A 457 0.03 3.94 7.96
CA MET A 457 -1.19 4.69 8.35
C MET A 457 -1.00 5.39 9.70
N ALA A 458 -0.44 4.70 10.70
CA ALA A 458 -0.19 5.32 12.00
C ALA A 458 0.80 6.49 11.91
N VAL A 459 1.82 6.41 11.05
CA VAL A 459 2.79 7.49 10.85
C VAL A 459 2.16 8.69 10.14
N LEU A 460 1.34 8.47 9.11
CA LEU A 460 0.62 9.56 8.43
C LEU A 460 -0.32 10.27 9.40
N GLU A 461 -1.05 9.49 10.21
CA GLU A 461 -1.98 10.03 11.20
C GLU A 461 -1.29 10.76 12.35
N MET A 462 -0.06 10.35 12.72
CA MET A 462 0.77 11.10 13.67
C MET A 462 1.23 12.46 13.10
N ASP A 463 1.22 12.62 11.78
CA ASP A 463 1.69 13.77 11.01
C ASP A 463 2.93 14.48 11.60
N PRO A 464 4.07 13.79 11.76
CA PRO A 464 5.27 14.41 12.29
C PRO A 464 5.82 15.44 11.29
N ALA A 465 6.16 16.63 11.80
CA ALA A 465 6.88 17.63 11.02
C ALA A 465 8.32 17.15 10.74
N MET A 466 8.59 16.73 9.51
CA MET A 466 9.91 16.24 9.11
C MET A 466 10.25 16.58 7.64
N SER A 467 11.54 16.60 7.32
CA SER A 467 12.04 16.91 5.96
C SER A 467 11.59 15.91 4.90
N GLU A 468 11.63 16.30 3.62
CA GLU A 468 11.37 15.38 2.49
C GLU A 468 12.23 14.11 2.56
N GLY A 469 13.51 14.25 2.93
CA GLY A 469 14.41 13.12 3.12
C GLY A 469 13.95 12.16 4.22
N GLN A 470 13.27 12.64 5.25
CA GLN A 470 12.74 11.81 6.34
C GLN A 470 11.44 11.12 5.95
N TRP A 471 10.57 11.79 5.20
CA TRP A 471 9.41 11.16 4.57
C TRP A 471 9.83 10.05 3.59
N LEU A 472 10.86 10.29 2.79
CA LEU A 472 11.44 9.26 1.93
C LEU A 472 12.11 8.14 2.74
N LEU A 473 12.76 8.47 3.86
CA LEU A 473 13.35 7.48 4.75
C LEU A 473 12.29 6.55 5.33
N VAL A 474 11.21 7.07 5.92
CA VAL A 474 10.15 6.22 6.49
C VAL A 474 9.44 5.41 5.42
N THR A 475 9.24 5.98 4.23
CA THR A 475 8.68 5.28 3.07
C THR A 475 9.56 4.09 2.68
N LEU A 476 10.88 4.30 2.58
CA LEU A 476 11.84 3.24 2.28
C LEU A 476 11.85 2.18 3.39
N THR A 477 12.02 2.60 4.64
CA THR A 477 12.21 1.69 5.77
C THR A 477 10.97 0.89 6.09
N ALA A 478 9.77 1.48 6.05
CA ALA A 478 8.51 0.75 6.19
C ALA A 478 8.27 -0.18 5.00
N GLY A 479 8.55 0.27 3.77
CA GLY A 479 8.38 -0.54 2.56
C GLY A 479 9.25 -1.80 2.52
N VAL A 480 10.54 -1.68 2.86
CA VAL A 480 11.50 -2.79 2.81
C VAL A 480 11.66 -3.55 4.13
N GLY A 481 11.26 -2.94 5.25
CA GLY A 481 11.44 -3.50 6.59
C GLY A 481 10.73 -4.84 6.79
N GLY A 482 9.54 -4.97 6.20
CA GLY A 482 8.76 -6.20 6.15
C GLY A 482 9.46 -7.40 5.52
N SER A 483 10.54 -7.19 4.75
CA SER A 483 11.32 -8.30 4.18
C SER A 483 12.21 -9.00 5.21
N MET A 484 12.48 -8.42 6.38
CA MET A 484 13.38 -9.03 7.38
C MET A 484 12.82 -10.33 7.97
N LEU A 485 11.50 -10.46 8.09
CA LEU A 485 10.80 -11.68 8.52
C LEU A 485 9.75 -12.05 7.47
N SER A 486 9.55 -13.34 7.19
CA SER A 486 8.61 -13.76 6.13
C SER A 486 7.15 -13.39 6.43
N ILE A 487 6.80 -13.14 7.69
CA ILE A 487 5.46 -12.72 8.12
C ILE A 487 5.28 -11.19 8.10
N GLY A 488 6.37 -10.43 7.94
CA GLY A 488 6.36 -8.97 7.99
C GLY A 488 5.87 -8.31 6.70
N SER A 489 5.53 -9.08 5.66
CA SER A 489 4.98 -8.55 4.42
C SER A 489 3.99 -9.52 3.79
N ALA A 490 2.97 -8.96 3.14
CA ALA A 490 1.98 -9.72 2.38
C ALA A 490 2.64 -10.67 1.34
N ALA A 491 3.68 -10.21 0.65
CA ALA A 491 4.46 -11.04 -0.28
C ALA A 491 5.07 -12.26 0.42
N GLY A 492 5.68 -12.09 1.59
CA GLY A 492 6.28 -13.18 2.34
C GLY A 492 5.26 -14.24 2.78
N VAL A 493 4.11 -13.82 3.31
CA VAL A 493 3.01 -14.73 3.71
C VAL A 493 2.44 -15.45 2.48
N ALA A 494 2.17 -14.72 1.40
CA ALA A 494 1.63 -15.28 0.17
C ALA A 494 2.55 -16.35 -0.44
N LEU A 495 3.87 -16.12 -0.46
CA LEU A 495 4.84 -17.10 -0.95
C LEU A 495 4.93 -18.34 -0.06
N MET A 496 4.76 -18.22 1.27
CA MET A 496 4.71 -19.40 2.15
C MET A 496 3.51 -20.28 1.80
N GLY A 497 2.34 -19.68 1.59
CA GLY A 497 1.13 -20.38 1.15
C GLY A 497 1.28 -21.03 -0.24
N GLN A 498 1.85 -20.33 -1.22
CA GLN A 498 1.96 -20.80 -2.60
C GLN A 498 3.04 -21.88 -2.78
N SER A 499 4.16 -21.79 -2.04
CA SER A 499 5.34 -22.63 -2.26
C SER A 499 5.22 -24.07 -1.74
N ARG A 500 4.06 -24.48 -1.19
CA ARG A 500 3.78 -25.85 -0.70
C ARG A 500 4.85 -26.39 0.27
N GLY A 501 5.35 -25.53 1.17
CA GLY A 501 6.37 -25.88 2.17
C GLY A 501 7.83 -25.84 1.68
N LEU A 502 8.06 -25.48 0.41
CA LEU A 502 9.42 -25.27 -0.10
C LEU A 502 10.05 -24.00 0.49
N TYR A 503 9.27 -22.96 0.70
CA TYR A 503 9.65 -21.74 1.41
C TYR A 503 8.85 -21.64 2.73
N THR A 504 9.54 -21.34 3.83
CA THR A 504 9.00 -21.33 5.19
C THR A 504 9.66 -20.24 6.02
N PHE A 505 9.03 -19.83 7.13
CA PHE A 505 9.59 -18.86 8.07
C PHE A 505 11.02 -19.22 8.49
N GLY A 506 11.27 -20.46 8.89
CA GLY A 506 12.61 -20.90 9.30
C GLY A 506 13.66 -20.80 8.18
N LYS A 507 13.29 -21.08 6.93
CA LYS A 507 14.20 -20.95 5.78
C LYS A 507 14.47 -19.48 5.43
N HIS A 508 13.49 -18.61 5.63
CA HIS A 508 13.65 -17.16 5.46
C HIS A 508 14.55 -16.56 6.55
N LEU A 509 14.33 -16.97 7.80
CA LEU A 509 15.04 -16.45 8.97
C LEU A 509 16.56 -16.62 8.89
N VAL A 510 17.04 -17.68 8.23
CA VAL A 510 18.47 -17.91 7.96
C VAL A 510 19.09 -16.75 7.17
N TRP A 511 18.31 -16.07 6.33
CA TRP A 511 18.75 -14.97 5.49
C TRP A 511 18.49 -13.58 6.08
N THR A 512 17.76 -13.48 7.20
CA THR A 512 17.50 -12.20 7.89
C THR A 512 18.77 -11.37 8.12
N PRO A 513 19.94 -11.93 8.51
CA PRO A 513 21.16 -11.12 8.63
C PRO A 513 21.61 -10.45 7.32
N ALA A 514 21.47 -11.15 6.19
CA ALA A 514 21.79 -10.58 4.87
C ALA A 514 20.76 -9.51 4.47
N ILE A 515 19.48 -9.74 4.78
CA ILE A 515 18.40 -8.77 4.51
C ILE A 515 18.57 -7.51 5.38
N ALA A 516 18.89 -7.67 6.66
CA ALA A 516 19.18 -6.57 7.57
C ALA A 516 20.42 -5.77 7.14
N LEU A 517 21.43 -6.42 6.56
CA LEU A 517 22.56 -5.73 5.95
C LEU A 517 22.12 -4.89 4.74
N GLY A 518 21.24 -5.42 3.88
CA GLY A 518 20.63 -4.68 2.78
C GLY A 518 19.83 -3.46 3.28
N TYR A 519 19.04 -3.64 4.33
CA TYR A 519 18.28 -2.58 5.01
C TYR A 519 19.17 -1.45 5.54
N ALA A 520 20.21 -1.79 6.30
CA ALA A 520 21.15 -0.81 6.83
C ALA A 520 21.91 -0.08 5.71
N ALA A 521 22.33 -0.81 4.67
CA ALA A 521 23.04 -0.25 3.54
C ALA A 521 22.16 0.68 2.69
N SER A 522 20.88 0.34 2.47
CA SER A 522 19.96 1.23 1.75
C SER A 522 19.71 2.53 2.51
N ILE A 523 19.63 2.49 3.84
CA ILE A 523 19.52 3.70 4.68
C ILE A 523 20.79 4.54 4.55
N ALA A 524 21.98 3.92 4.67
CA ALA A 524 23.24 4.65 4.53
C ALA A 524 23.38 5.29 3.13
N VAL A 525 22.96 4.58 2.08
CA VAL A 525 22.94 5.11 0.71
C VAL A 525 21.90 6.21 0.57
N HIS A 526 20.75 6.13 1.23
CA HIS A 526 19.77 7.21 1.21
C HIS A 526 20.35 8.50 1.81
N PHE A 527 20.99 8.42 2.98
CA PHE A 527 21.66 9.58 3.58
C PHE A 527 22.78 10.14 2.71
N TRP A 528 23.56 9.27 2.06
CA TRP A 528 24.67 9.72 1.22
C TRP A 528 24.20 10.31 -0.12
N TRP A 529 23.34 9.58 -0.83
CA TRP A 529 22.88 9.91 -2.18
C TRP A 529 21.87 11.06 -2.20
N ASN A 530 20.98 11.12 -1.19
CA ASN A 530 19.92 12.11 -1.08
C ASN A 530 20.16 13.09 0.08
N SER A 531 21.43 13.35 0.44
CA SER A 531 21.80 14.19 1.58
C SER A 531 21.12 15.57 1.57
N GLU A 532 20.93 16.16 0.39
CA GLU A 532 20.29 17.47 0.21
C GLU A 532 18.82 17.50 0.68
N LEU A 533 18.10 16.36 0.60
CA LEU A 533 16.69 16.26 1.00
C LEU A 533 16.48 16.26 2.51
N PHE A 534 17.55 16.02 3.29
CA PHE A 534 17.52 16.06 4.76
C PHE A 534 17.74 17.46 5.33
N LEU A 535 18.11 18.42 4.47
CA LEU A 535 18.21 19.81 4.86
C LEU A 535 16.80 20.39 4.85
N VAL A 536 16.26 20.70 6.03
CA VAL A 536 15.01 21.44 6.18
C VAL A 536 15.18 22.77 5.45
N HIS A 537 14.65 22.88 4.24
CA HIS A 537 14.50 24.17 3.60
C HIS A 537 13.39 24.87 4.37
N ALA A 538 13.77 25.80 5.25
CA ALA A 538 12.84 26.73 5.85
C ALA A 538 12.14 27.50 4.71
N GLY A 539 10.89 27.12 4.41
CA GLY A 539 10.02 27.81 3.47
C GLY A 539 9.87 27.13 2.10
N LYS A 540 8.74 26.43 1.93
CA LYS A 540 7.89 26.54 0.73
C LYS A 540 6.46 26.74 1.17
#